data_AF-A0A397DYV5-F1
#
_entry.id   AF-A0A397DYV5-F1
#
_cell.length_a   1.000
_cell.length_b   1.000
_cell.length_c   1.000
_cell.angle_alpha   90.00
_cell.angle_beta   90.00
_cell.angle_gamma   90.00
#
_symmetry.space_group_name_H-M   'P 1'
#
loop_
_entity.id
_entity.type
_entity.pdbx_description
1 polymer ?
#
loop_
_entity_poly.entity_id
_entity_poly.type
_entity_poly.pdbx_seq_one_letter_code
_entity_poly.pdbx_strand_id
1 'polypeptide(L)'
;MRRRCVSFLDATSGAAYTRSQVNIELSSVHNRRVHPSGALEQSIHDVWAAKLANNPHLFNGTKFRLAAFTATPTRLHMEWGLTDYKTYLGLCSRCDVVSSLATPPNQDTTIYLSNKIGVAGALLTADDKVCFLKRSSVVGAYPNMLDVPGGHPEPEVIHFVRNKNAILVMLTELP
;
A
#
# COMPACT_ATOMS: atom_id res chain seq x y z
N MET A 1 -18.77 -8.40 -18.51
CA MET A 1 -18.76 -8.29 -17.03
C MET A 1 -17.75 -7.20 -16.65
N ARG A 2 -18.19 -6.03 -16.17
CA ARG A 2 -17.27 -4.93 -15.77
C ARG A 2 -16.58 -5.32 -14.47
N ARG A 3 -15.31 -5.72 -14.53
CA ARG A 3 -14.47 -5.92 -13.33
C ARG A 3 -14.26 -4.53 -12.72
N ARG A 4 -14.93 -4.22 -11.59
CA ARG A 4 -14.56 -3.05 -10.78
C ARG A 4 -13.15 -3.30 -10.25
N CYS A 5 -12.15 -2.70 -10.88
CA CYS A 5 -10.74 -2.85 -10.52
C CYS A 5 -10.32 -1.88 -9.40
N VAL A 6 -11.17 -0.89 -9.10
CA VAL A 6 -10.93 0.15 -8.11
C VAL A 6 -12.20 0.38 -7.32
N SER A 7 -12.07 0.36 -6.00
CA SER A 7 -13.09 0.86 -5.07
C SER A 7 -12.58 2.19 -4.54
N PHE A 8 -13.39 3.24 -4.67
CA PHE A 8 -13.10 4.52 -4.05
C PHE A 8 -13.67 4.48 -2.64
N LEU A 9 -12.78 4.61 -1.65
CA LEU A 9 -13.18 4.99 -0.31
C LEU A 9 -13.06 6.50 -0.28
N ASP A 10 -14.19 7.20 -0.38
CA ASP A 10 -14.20 8.65 -0.34
C ASP A 10 -13.96 9.10 1.11
N ALA A 11 -12.68 9.29 1.44
CA ALA A 11 -12.28 9.84 2.73
C ALA A 11 -12.63 11.33 2.80
N THR A 12 -12.72 12.02 1.67
CA THR A 12 -12.92 13.46 1.63
C THR A 12 -14.39 13.78 1.47
N SER A 13 -14.97 14.66 2.29
CA SER A 13 -16.33 15.17 2.06
C SER A 13 -16.37 16.20 0.90
N GLY A 14 -15.65 15.93 -0.20
CA GLY A 14 -15.53 16.80 -1.37
C GLY A 14 -14.33 17.78 -1.38
N ALA A 15 -13.44 17.76 -0.38
CA ALA A 15 -12.24 18.61 -0.33
C ALA A 15 -10.99 17.83 0.10
N ALA A 16 -9.85 18.10 -0.54
CA ALA A 16 -8.58 17.46 -0.21
C ALA A 16 -8.05 17.87 1.18
N TYR A 17 -7.43 16.94 1.90
CA TYR A 17 -6.75 17.25 3.16
C TYR A 17 -5.41 17.95 2.92
N THR A 18 -5.16 19.02 3.68
CA THR A 18 -3.82 19.57 3.84
C THR A 18 -2.98 18.67 4.76
N ARG A 19 -1.65 18.84 4.72
CA ARG A 19 -0.73 18.03 5.55
C ARG A 19 -1.05 18.10 7.05
N SER A 20 -1.44 19.27 7.58
CA SER A 20 -1.77 19.43 9.00
C SER A 20 -3.09 18.75 9.41
N GLN A 21 -3.93 18.38 8.43
CA GLN A 21 -5.18 17.65 8.65
C GLN A 21 -4.98 16.14 8.60
N VAL A 22 -3.79 15.65 8.23
CA VAL A 22 -3.48 14.23 8.16
C VAL A 22 -2.66 13.82 9.37
N ASN A 23 -3.16 12.85 10.13
CA ASN A 23 -2.43 12.19 11.19
C ASN A 23 -2.16 10.72 10.84
N ILE A 24 -0.97 10.24 11.17
CA ILE A 24 -0.55 8.86 10.96
C ILE A 24 -0.01 8.31 12.28
N GLU A 25 -0.66 7.27 12.79
CA GLU A 25 -0.17 6.46 13.90
C GLU A 25 0.59 5.26 13.34
N LEU A 26 1.92 5.23 13.51
CA LEU A 26 2.75 4.09 13.12
C LEU A 26 3.07 3.22 14.34
N SER A 27 2.55 2.00 14.38
CA SER A 27 2.74 1.09 15.50
C SER A 27 2.72 -0.38 15.05
N SER A 28 3.49 -1.22 15.74
CA SER A 28 3.55 -2.66 15.46
C SER A 28 2.22 -3.38 15.74
N VAL A 29 1.33 -2.80 16.56
CA VAL A 29 -0.03 -3.33 16.79
C VAL A 29 -0.88 -3.32 15.51
N HIS A 30 -0.53 -2.46 14.56
CA HIS A 30 -1.18 -2.35 13.25
C HIS A 30 -0.49 -3.21 12.18
N ASN A 31 0.47 -4.05 12.54
CA ASN A 31 1.04 -5.03 11.62
C ASN A 31 -0.01 -6.08 11.22
N ARG A 32 0.26 -6.77 10.11
CA ARG A 32 -0.55 -7.89 9.64
C ARG A 32 -0.63 -8.99 10.71
N ARG A 33 -1.82 -9.55 10.92
CA ARG A 33 -1.99 -10.76 11.73
C ARG A 33 -1.70 -12.00 10.89
N VAL A 34 -1.06 -13.00 11.50
CA VAL A 34 -0.85 -14.31 10.88
C VAL A 34 -2.20 -15.00 10.70
N HIS A 35 -2.46 -15.52 9.50
CA HIS A 35 -3.68 -16.21 9.17
C HIS A 35 -3.70 -17.61 9.83
N PRO A 36 -4.85 -18.11 10.33
CA PRO A 36 -4.93 -19.43 10.99
C PRO A 36 -4.56 -20.61 10.08
N SER A 37 -4.76 -20.48 8.77
CA SER A 37 -4.32 -21.50 7.80
C SER A 37 -2.80 -21.46 7.61
N GLY A 38 -2.11 -22.44 8.21
CA GLY A 38 -0.67 -22.63 8.00
C GLY A 38 -0.29 -22.86 6.54
N ALA A 39 -1.17 -23.47 5.74
CA ALA A 39 -0.96 -23.65 4.31
C ALA A 39 -0.92 -22.31 3.55
N LEU A 40 -1.76 -21.35 3.92
CA LEU A 40 -1.73 -20.01 3.32
C LEU A 40 -0.42 -19.29 3.67
N GLU A 41 -0.01 -19.32 4.94
CA GLU A 41 1.23 -18.68 5.40
C GLU A 41 2.45 -19.32 4.73
N GLN A 42 2.50 -20.65 4.62
CA GLN A 42 3.55 -21.36 3.89
C GLN A 42 3.59 -20.93 2.42
N SER A 43 2.43 -20.75 1.78
CA SER A 43 2.38 -20.32 0.38
C SER A 43 3.05 -18.96 0.11
N ILE A 44 3.15 -18.08 1.11
CA ILE A 44 3.89 -16.81 1.00
C ILE A 44 5.38 -17.09 0.77
N HIS A 45 5.93 -18.08 1.48
CA HIS A 45 7.33 -18.50 1.33
C HIS A 45 7.56 -19.21 0.00
N ASP A 46 6.64 -20.07 -0.41
CA ASP A 46 6.76 -20.84 -1.65
C ASP A 46 6.73 -19.92 -2.89
N VAL A 47 5.80 -18.95 -2.90
CA VAL A 47 5.72 -17.91 -3.96
C VAL A 47 7.01 -17.10 -4.03
N TRP A 48 7.56 -16.73 -2.88
CA TRP A 48 8.82 -15.99 -2.82
C TRP A 48 10.01 -16.79 -3.34
N ALA A 49 10.13 -18.05 -2.93
CA ALA A 49 11.17 -18.95 -3.40
C ALA A 49 11.11 -19.15 -4.91
N ALA A 50 9.92 -19.34 -5.47
CA ALA A 50 9.72 -19.45 -6.92
C ALA A 50 10.09 -18.15 -7.66
N LYS A 51 9.80 -16.98 -7.08
CA LYS A 51 10.20 -15.69 -7.66
C LYS A 51 11.71 -15.48 -7.62
N LEU A 52 12.38 -15.83 -6.53
CA LEU A 52 13.84 -15.78 -6.41
C LEU A 52 14.53 -16.75 -7.35
N ALA A 53 14.01 -17.97 -7.52
CA ALA A 53 14.57 -18.93 -8.46
C ALA A 53 14.58 -18.40 -9.91
N ASN A 54 13.55 -17.64 -10.28
CA ASN A 54 13.44 -17.01 -11.59
C ASN A 54 14.22 -15.69 -11.72
N ASN A 55 14.40 -14.96 -10.62
CA ASN A 55 15.15 -13.71 -10.57
C ASN A 55 15.97 -13.63 -9.27
N PRO A 56 17.22 -14.10 -9.28
CA PRO A 56 18.07 -14.12 -8.09
C PRO A 56 18.44 -12.74 -7.54
N HIS A 57 18.27 -11.67 -8.33
CA HIS A 57 18.51 -10.29 -7.90
C HIS A 57 17.31 -9.66 -7.19
N LEU A 58 16.19 -10.36 -7.08
CA LEU A 58 15.03 -9.88 -6.33
C LEU A 58 15.38 -9.77 -4.85
N PHE A 59 14.97 -8.67 -4.21
CA PHE A 59 15.17 -8.45 -2.78
C PHE A 59 13.84 -8.11 -2.10
N ASN A 60 13.76 -8.39 -0.80
CA ASN A 60 12.57 -8.11 0.00
C ASN A 60 12.69 -6.73 0.66
N GLY A 61 12.03 -5.71 0.10
CA GLY A 61 11.98 -4.38 0.69
C GLY A 61 10.84 -4.22 1.70
N THR A 62 11.10 -3.53 2.81
CA THR A 62 10.07 -3.16 3.80
C THR A 62 9.10 -2.12 3.25
N LYS A 63 7.85 -2.16 3.72
CA LYS A 63 6.76 -1.29 3.27
C LYS A 63 5.88 -0.89 4.45
N PHE A 64 5.21 0.25 4.35
CA PHE A 64 4.11 0.56 5.28
C PHE A 64 2.87 -0.24 4.92
N ARG A 65 2.11 -0.63 5.95
CA ARG A 65 0.80 -1.28 5.85
C ARG A 65 -0.28 -0.32 6.32
N LEU A 66 -1.36 -0.19 5.55
CA LEU A 66 -2.57 0.46 6.05
C LEU A 66 -3.42 -0.56 6.81
N ALA A 67 -3.63 -0.34 8.11
CA ALA A 67 -4.48 -1.18 8.94
C ALA A 67 -5.92 -0.68 8.95
N ALA A 68 -6.10 0.60 9.23
CA ALA A 68 -7.39 1.27 9.27
C ALA A 68 -7.21 2.75 8.96
N PHE A 69 -8.32 3.43 8.67
CA PHE A 69 -8.36 4.87 8.62
C PHE A 69 -9.75 5.36 9.05
N THR A 70 -9.78 6.58 9.57
CA THR A 70 -11.02 7.31 9.84
C THR A 70 -10.90 8.68 9.20
N ALA A 71 -11.94 9.09 8.48
CA ALA A 71 -11.95 10.34 7.75
C ALA A 71 -13.17 11.18 8.17
N THR A 72 -12.92 12.46 8.43
CA THR A 72 -13.94 13.49 8.71
C THR A 72 -13.72 14.66 7.76
N PRO A 73 -14.66 15.60 7.60
CA PRO A 73 -14.48 16.74 6.71
C PRO A 73 -13.20 17.56 6.94
N THR A 74 -12.61 17.51 8.14
CA THR A 74 -11.46 18.34 8.52
C THR A 74 -10.22 17.54 8.93
N ARG A 75 -10.30 16.21 9.01
CA ARG A 75 -9.18 15.37 9.46
C ARG A 75 -9.20 13.98 8.82
N LEU A 76 -8.01 13.50 8.46
CA LEU A 76 -7.74 12.11 8.14
C LEU A 76 -6.84 11.52 9.22
N HIS A 77 -7.28 10.44 9.86
CA HIS A 77 -6.43 9.63 10.73
C HIS A 77 -6.19 8.28 10.07
N MET A 78 -4.93 7.86 9.95
CA MET A 78 -4.56 6.54 9.43
C MET A 78 -3.72 5.77 10.44
N GLU A 79 -4.05 4.50 10.61
CA GLU A 79 -3.33 3.55 11.45
C GLU A 79 -2.43 2.70 10.56
N TRP A 80 -1.12 2.87 10.73
CA TRP A 80 -0.09 2.24 9.91
C TRP A 80 0.69 1.21 10.71
N GLY A 81 0.95 0.08 10.05
CA GLY A 81 1.94 -0.90 10.48
C GLY A 81 3.06 -1.03 9.45
N LEU A 82 3.82 -2.11 9.58
CA LEU A 82 4.85 -2.52 8.65
C LEU A 82 4.46 -3.84 7.96
N THR A 83 4.91 -3.98 6.72
CA THR A 83 4.85 -5.20 5.92
C THR A 83 6.07 -5.22 4.99
N ASP A 84 6.09 -6.11 4.00
CA ASP A 84 7.17 -6.20 3.05
C ASP A 84 6.69 -6.66 1.67
N TYR A 85 7.60 -6.59 0.69
CA TYR A 85 7.32 -6.95 -0.69
C TYR A 85 6.99 -8.44 -0.86
N LYS A 86 7.68 -9.31 -0.12
CA LYS A 86 7.45 -10.76 -0.09
C LYS A 86 6.02 -11.11 0.33
N THR A 87 5.55 -10.54 1.43
CA THR A 87 4.21 -10.74 1.97
C THR A 87 3.15 -10.21 1.01
N TYR A 88 3.40 -9.07 0.38
CA TYR A 88 2.53 -8.55 -0.68
C TYR A 88 2.38 -9.54 -1.85
N LEU A 89 3.49 -10.10 -2.33
CA LEU A 89 3.48 -11.07 -3.43
C LEU A 89 2.71 -12.35 -3.09
N GLY A 90 2.85 -12.81 -1.84
CA GLY A 90 2.15 -13.99 -1.34
C GLY A 90 0.66 -13.79 -1.10
N LEU A 91 0.20 -12.54 -0.98
CA LEU A 91 -1.17 -12.19 -0.58
C LEU A 91 -1.85 -11.24 -1.57
N CYS A 92 -1.63 -9.93 -1.45
CA CYS A 92 -2.43 -8.92 -2.15
C CYS A 92 -2.23 -8.89 -3.68
N SER A 93 -1.14 -9.44 -4.22
CA SER A 93 -0.99 -9.58 -5.68
C SER A 93 -1.69 -10.83 -6.25
N ARG A 94 -2.33 -11.64 -5.40
CA ARG A 94 -2.97 -12.90 -5.77
C ARG A 94 -4.48 -12.79 -5.64
N CYS A 95 -5.18 -12.76 -6.78
CA CYS A 95 -6.63 -12.63 -6.81
C CYS A 95 -7.32 -13.80 -6.10
N ASP A 96 -6.79 -15.02 -6.21
CA ASP A 96 -7.30 -16.21 -5.52
C ASP A 96 -7.29 -16.03 -3.99
N VAL A 97 -6.20 -15.51 -3.43
CA VAL A 97 -6.07 -15.26 -2.00
C VAL A 97 -7.03 -14.16 -1.56
N VAL A 98 -7.03 -13.01 -2.24
CA VAL A 98 -7.89 -11.87 -1.88
C VAL A 98 -9.38 -12.26 -1.96
N SER A 99 -9.79 -12.99 -3.00
CA SER A 99 -11.16 -13.47 -3.14
C SER A 99 -11.55 -14.49 -2.08
N SER A 100 -10.64 -15.41 -1.72
CA SER A 100 -10.90 -16.39 -0.66
C SER A 100 -11.09 -15.73 0.70
N LEU A 101 -10.26 -14.74 1.04
CA LEU A 101 -10.35 -14.00 2.29
C LEU A 101 -11.59 -13.11 2.35
N ALA A 102 -12.12 -12.63 1.22
CA ALA A 102 -13.35 -11.84 1.20
C ALA A 102 -14.62 -12.65 1.57
N THR A 103 -14.49 -13.95 1.86
CA THR A 103 -15.61 -14.85 2.18
C THR A 103 -15.43 -15.42 3.60
N PRO A 104 -16.43 -15.30 4.51
CA PRO A 104 -17.72 -14.64 4.34
C PRO A 104 -17.62 -13.09 4.37
N PRO A 105 -18.54 -12.38 3.71
CA PRO A 105 -18.45 -10.92 3.51
C PRO A 105 -18.53 -10.08 4.79
N ASN A 106 -18.95 -10.66 5.92
CA ASN A 106 -19.19 -9.97 7.18
C ASN A 106 -18.02 -10.08 8.18
N GLN A 107 -16.88 -10.61 7.76
CA GLN A 107 -15.68 -10.69 8.57
C GLN A 107 -14.60 -9.78 7.99
N ASP A 108 -14.02 -8.91 8.82
CA ASP A 108 -12.84 -8.16 8.43
C ASP A 108 -11.63 -9.11 8.36
N THR A 109 -11.34 -9.58 7.15
CA THR A 109 -10.18 -10.42 6.84
C THR A 109 -9.00 -9.61 6.31
N THR A 110 -9.15 -8.28 6.18
CA THR A 110 -8.08 -7.39 5.74
C THR A 110 -6.92 -7.33 6.74
N ILE A 111 -7.19 -7.69 8.00
CA ILE A 111 -6.19 -7.91 9.06
C ILE A 111 -5.11 -8.94 8.66
N TYR A 112 -5.45 -9.89 7.78
CA TYR A 112 -4.53 -10.92 7.30
C TYR A 112 -3.78 -10.52 6.03
N LEU A 113 -4.13 -9.40 5.40
CA LEU A 113 -3.53 -8.92 4.16
C LEU A 113 -2.35 -7.99 4.43
N SER A 114 -1.38 -7.99 3.51
CA SER A 114 -0.22 -7.08 3.57
C SER A 114 -0.64 -5.61 3.54
N ASN A 115 -1.67 -5.27 2.76
CA ASN A 115 -2.19 -3.91 2.54
C ASN A 115 -1.08 -2.86 2.43
N LYS A 116 -0.02 -3.17 1.66
CA LYS A 116 1.08 -2.22 1.46
C LYS A 116 0.56 -0.91 0.87
N ILE A 117 1.10 0.19 1.35
CA ILE A 117 0.69 1.53 0.91
C ILE A 117 1.43 1.90 -0.38
N GLY A 118 0.67 2.40 -1.35
CA GLY A 118 1.18 3.09 -2.52
C GLY A 118 0.83 4.58 -2.45
N VAL A 119 1.62 5.40 -3.13
CA VAL A 119 1.35 6.83 -3.32
C VAL A 119 1.36 7.14 -4.80
N ALA A 120 0.50 8.06 -5.22
CA ALA A 120 0.35 8.49 -6.59
C ALA A 120 0.03 9.99 -6.62
N GLY A 121 0.58 10.71 -7.59
CA GLY A 121 0.34 12.13 -7.79
C GLY A 121 -0.40 12.39 -9.10
N ALA A 122 -1.49 13.13 -9.04
CA ALA A 122 -2.09 13.75 -10.22
C ALA A 122 -1.33 15.05 -10.51
N LEU A 123 -0.35 15.00 -11.42
CA LEU A 123 0.49 16.14 -11.76
C LEU A 123 -0.17 16.97 -12.87
N LEU A 124 -0.43 18.24 -12.56
CA LEU A 124 -0.96 19.24 -13.49
C LEU A 124 0.16 20.21 -13.90
N THR A 125 0.33 20.41 -15.20
CA THR A 125 1.28 21.40 -15.74
C THR A 125 0.68 22.81 -15.76
N ALA A 126 1.52 23.83 -15.93
CA ALA A 126 1.08 25.24 -16.00
C ALA A 126 0.20 25.54 -17.24
N ASP A 127 0.20 24.66 -18.25
CA ASP A 127 -0.65 24.71 -19.44
C ASP A 127 -1.82 23.71 -19.37
N ASP A 128 -2.29 23.39 -18.15
CA ASP A 128 -3.49 22.61 -17.85
C ASP A 128 -3.50 21.17 -18.40
N LYS A 129 -2.34 20.52 -18.50
CA LYS A 129 -2.22 19.11 -18.92
C LYS A 129 -1.93 18.19 -17.74
N VAL A 130 -2.49 16.99 -17.78
CA VAL A 130 -2.21 15.93 -16.80
C VAL A 130 -1.07 15.05 -17.31
N CYS A 131 -0.05 14.83 -16.47
CA CYS A 131 1.08 13.98 -16.83
C CYS A 131 0.76 12.49 -16.61
N PHE A 132 1.01 11.69 -17.64
CA PHE A 132 0.99 10.22 -17.58
C PHE A 132 2.34 9.64 -17.98
N LEU A 133 2.63 8.45 -17.46
CA LEU A 133 3.80 7.65 -17.79
C LEU A 133 3.36 6.38 -18.53
N LYS A 134 4.09 6.00 -19.58
CA LYS A 134 3.89 4.70 -20.23
C LYS A 134 4.77 3.65 -19.57
N ARG A 135 4.16 2.61 -19.00
CA ARG A 135 4.90 1.50 -18.41
C ARG A 135 5.55 0.65 -19.50
N SER A 136 6.76 0.18 -19.23
CA SER A 136 7.49 -0.76 -20.07
C SER A 136 6.71 -2.06 -20.29
N SER A 137 7.00 -2.78 -21.37
CA SER A 137 6.37 -4.07 -21.70
C SER A 137 6.88 -5.23 -20.84
N VAL A 138 8.04 -5.07 -20.18
CA VAL A 138 8.73 -6.17 -19.47
C VAL A 138 8.65 -6.07 -17.94
N VAL A 139 7.83 -5.16 -17.39
CA VAL A 139 7.62 -5.06 -15.94
C VAL A 139 6.65 -6.11 -15.43
N GLY A 140 6.84 -6.56 -14.18
CA GLY A 140 6.03 -7.63 -13.58
C GLY A 140 4.59 -7.23 -13.21
N ALA A 141 4.23 -5.95 -13.29
CA ALA A 141 2.88 -5.47 -13.01
C ALA A 141 2.44 -4.46 -14.08
N TYR A 142 1.25 -4.67 -14.64
CA TYR A 142 0.60 -3.76 -15.58
C TYR A 142 1.49 -3.36 -16.77
N PRO A 143 2.08 -4.32 -17.52
CA PRO A 143 2.92 -3.99 -18.67
C PRO A 143 2.12 -3.24 -19.75
N ASN A 144 2.75 -2.29 -20.43
CA ASN A 144 2.15 -1.44 -21.46
C ASN A 144 0.95 -0.57 -21.00
N MET A 145 0.66 -0.45 -19.69
CA MET A 145 -0.41 0.43 -19.21
C MET A 145 0.09 1.88 -19.03
N LEU A 146 -0.85 2.82 -19.03
CA LEU A 146 -0.58 4.19 -18.55
C LEU A 146 -0.60 4.19 -17.03
N ASP A 147 0.24 5.02 -16.45
CA ASP A 147 0.38 5.20 -15.00
C ASP A 147 0.55 6.69 -14.69
N VAL A 148 0.49 7.04 -13.42
CA VAL A 148 0.82 8.38 -12.94
C VAL A 148 2.14 8.33 -12.14
N PRO A 149 2.84 9.46 -11.93
CA PRO A 149 3.98 9.48 -11.03
C PRO A 149 3.61 8.97 -9.64
N GLY A 150 4.40 8.05 -9.11
CA GLY A 150 4.07 7.37 -7.84
C GLY A 150 5.06 6.28 -7.45
N GLY A 151 4.74 5.55 -6.40
CA GLY A 151 5.60 4.50 -5.86
C GLY A 151 5.06 3.87 -4.58
N HIS A 152 5.92 3.10 -3.92
CA HIS A 152 5.61 2.46 -2.63
C HIS A 152 6.73 2.80 -1.62
N PRO A 153 6.49 3.74 -0.70
CA PRO A 153 7.53 4.26 0.20
C PRO A 153 8.10 3.17 1.12
N GLU A 154 9.40 3.30 1.44
CA GLU A 154 10.14 2.36 2.27
C GLU A 154 10.45 3.00 3.64
N PRO A 155 10.04 2.39 4.75
CA PRO A 155 10.31 2.91 6.10
C PRO A 155 11.79 3.17 6.38
N GLU A 156 12.69 2.34 5.84
CA GLU A 156 14.14 2.42 6.06
C GLU A 156 14.79 3.65 5.41
N VAL A 157 14.14 4.23 4.38
CA VAL A 157 14.65 5.37 3.62
C VAL A 157 14.06 6.69 4.12
N ILE A 158 13.11 6.62 5.07
CA ILE A 158 12.39 7.78 5.58
C ILE A 158 12.91 8.12 6.97
N HIS A 159 13.42 9.34 7.12
CA HIS A 159 13.79 9.88 8.42
C HIS A 159 12.54 10.34 9.17
N PHE A 160 12.25 9.71 10.31
CA PHE A 160 11.13 10.10 11.17
C PHE A 160 11.60 11.07 12.26
N VAL A 161 10.94 12.23 12.37
CA VAL A 161 11.07 13.06 13.58
C VAL A 161 10.06 12.57 14.60
N ARG A 162 10.56 11.99 15.69
CA ARG A 162 9.75 11.50 16.79
C ARG A 162 9.26 12.70 17.62
N ASN A 163 8.12 13.29 17.27
CA ASN A 163 7.47 14.23 18.16
C ASN A 163 6.73 13.45 19.26
N LYS A 164 6.86 13.85 20.53
CA LYS A 164 6.29 13.12 21.69
C LYS A 164 4.75 12.99 21.62
N ASN A 165 4.11 13.75 20.72
CA ASN A 165 2.73 13.61 20.32
C ASN A 165 2.74 13.14 18.85
N ALA A 166 2.41 11.87 18.61
CA ALA A 166 2.57 11.13 17.36
C ALA A 166 2.08 11.86 16.10
N ILE A 167 2.97 12.61 15.45
CA ILE A 167 2.78 13.09 14.08
C ILE A 167 3.98 12.59 13.29
N LEU A 168 3.73 11.65 12.37
CA LEU A 168 4.70 11.26 11.37
C LEU A 168 4.90 12.41 10.39
N VAL A 169 5.83 13.32 10.68
CA VAL A 169 6.23 14.36 9.73
C VAL A 169 7.22 13.72 8.76
N MET A 170 6.75 13.38 7.55
CA MET A 170 7.61 13.07 6.41
C MET A 170 8.41 14.34 6.06
N LEU A 171 9.63 14.48 6.60
CA LEU A 171 10.54 15.54 6.19
C LEU A 171 11.08 15.17 4.80
N THR A 172 10.55 15.81 3.78
CA THR A 172 11.25 15.92 2.49
C THR A 172 11.76 17.35 2.41
N GLU A 173 12.72 17.68 3.27
CA GLU A 173 13.65 18.75 2.92
C GLU A 173 14.66 18.12 1.96
N LEU A 174 14.43 18.31 0.67
CA LEU A 174 15.52 18.25 -0.29
C LEU A 174 16.18 19.64 -0.29
N PRO A 175 17.52 19.70 -0.39
CA PRO A 175 18.27 20.96 -0.40
C PRO A 175 17.86 21.91 -1.54
#